data_AF-A6KMJ5-F1
#
_entry.id   AF-A6KMJ5-F1
#
_cell.length_a   1.000
_cell.length_b   1.000
_cell.length_c   1.000
_cell.angle_alpha   90.00
_cell.angle_beta   90.00
_cell.angle_gamma   90.00
#
_symmetry.space_group_name_H-M   'P 1'
#
loop_
_entity.id
_entity.type
_entity.pdbx_description
1 polymer ?
#
loop_
_entity_poly.entity_id
_entity_poly.type
_entity_poly.pdbx_seq_one_letter_code
_entity_poly.pdbx_strand_id
1 'polypeptide(L)'
;MIVNSKNILPVLKLREIPKQVKVKKLKNLKTLDSKPGVYTSYKPYLNRDEEIIKQLQKGVQQKRPSEAQSVILRRYFLELTQSFIIPLERYVASLMPLQKSISPWKSPPQLRQFLPEEFMKTLEKTGPQLTSGIKGDWIGLYRQFLKSPNFDGWFKTRRKEMTHKLEALHLEALCEEDLLLWIQKHTEVETVDLVLKLKNKLLQADRENLPVKPDTVEKLRTHIDAIILALPEDLQGILLKTGMT
;
A
#
# COMPACT_ATOMS: atom_id res chain seq x y z
N MET A 1 -26.60 -37.22 -37.10
CA MET A 1 -26.10 -36.18 -38.02
C MET A 1 -26.05 -34.86 -37.27
N ILE A 2 -24.94 -34.15 -37.47
CA ILE A 2 -24.59 -32.81 -37.00
C ILE A 2 -25.75 -31.82 -37.21
N VAL A 3 -26.00 -30.86 -36.30
CA VAL A 3 -25.85 -29.41 -36.55
C VAL A 3 -25.87 -28.61 -35.23
N ASN A 4 -24.68 -28.06 -34.98
CA ASN A 4 -24.25 -26.91 -34.19
C ASN A 4 -25.21 -25.69 -34.20
N SER A 5 -25.44 -25.04 -33.05
CA SER A 5 -25.87 -23.64 -33.05
C SER A 5 -25.58 -22.94 -31.72
N LYS A 6 -24.47 -22.20 -31.66
CA LYS A 6 -24.29 -21.05 -30.75
C LYS A 6 -23.41 -20.02 -31.45
N ASN A 7 -24.07 -19.05 -32.08
CA ASN A 7 -23.50 -17.76 -32.44
C ASN A 7 -24.33 -16.69 -31.73
N ILE A 8 -23.80 -16.09 -30.66
CA ILE A 8 -24.06 -14.70 -30.31
C ILE A 8 -22.76 -14.12 -29.71
N LEU A 9 -22.06 -13.35 -30.53
CA LEU A 9 -21.18 -12.22 -30.17
C LEU A 9 -21.96 -10.96 -30.63
N PRO A 10 -21.83 -9.75 -30.03
CA PRO A 10 -20.57 -9.00 -30.18
C PRO A 10 -20.18 -7.94 -29.11
N VAL A 11 -18.84 -7.78 -28.97
CA VAL A 11 -18.04 -6.53 -29.01
C VAL A 11 -18.22 -5.53 -27.85
N LEU A 12 -17.16 -5.17 -27.11
CA LEU A 12 -16.24 -4.05 -27.43
C LEU A 12 -14.78 -4.28 -26.99
N LYS A 13 -13.87 -3.82 -27.85
CA LYS A 13 -12.40 -3.97 -27.90
C LYS A 13 -11.65 -3.24 -26.78
N LEU A 14 -10.48 -3.77 -26.37
CA LEU A 14 -9.14 -3.13 -26.52
C LEU A 14 -8.05 -3.84 -25.69
N ARG A 15 -7.14 -4.56 -26.36
CA ARG A 15 -5.67 -4.36 -26.40
C ARG A 15 -4.97 -5.62 -26.94
N GLU A 16 -3.92 -5.35 -27.71
CA GLU A 16 -3.28 -6.24 -28.67
C GLU A 16 -2.68 -7.51 -28.05
N ILE A 17 -2.91 -8.63 -28.73
CA ILE A 17 -2.34 -9.94 -28.41
C ILE A 17 -0.89 -9.97 -28.92
N PRO A 18 0.12 -10.35 -28.12
CA PRO A 18 1.47 -10.52 -28.63
C PRO A 18 1.49 -11.61 -29.71
N LYS A 19 2.08 -11.26 -30.86
CA LYS A 19 2.27 -12.11 -32.04
C LYS A 19 2.70 -13.53 -31.65
N GLN A 20 2.03 -14.51 -32.26
CA GLN A 20 2.42 -15.92 -32.22
C GLN A 20 3.93 -16.07 -32.33
N VAL A 21 4.56 -16.61 -31.28
CA VAL A 21 5.95 -17.05 -31.34
C VAL A 21 5.98 -18.21 -32.32
N LYS A 22 6.43 -17.94 -33.56
CA LYS A 22 6.74 -18.98 -34.53
C LYS A 22 7.76 -19.92 -33.89
N VAL A 23 7.33 -21.15 -33.61
CA VAL A 23 8.24 -22.24 -33.26
C VAL A 23 9.13 -22.47 -34.47
N LYS A 24 10.34 -21.90 -34.46
CA LYS A 24 11.39 -22.27 -35.40
C LYS A 24 11.65 -23.76 -35.18
N LYS A 25 11.21 -24.62 -36.10
CA LYS A 25 11.57 -26.03 -36.13
C LYS A 25 13.11 -26.11 -36.24
N LEU A 26 13.76 -26.36 -35.10
CA LEU A 26 15.18 -26.65 -35.03
C LEU A 26 15.39 -28.00 -35.73
N LYS A 27 16.00 -27.98 -36.92
CA LYS A 27 16.15 -29.17 -37.78
C LYS A 27 17.14 -30.23 -37.28
N ASN A 28 17.68 -30.14 -36.06
CA ASN A 28 18.66 -31.10 -35.52
C ASN A 28 18.41 -31.43 -34.03
N LEU A 29 17.19 -31.80 -33.66
CA LEU A 29 16.97 -32.52 -32.40
C LEU A 29 17.29 -34.00 -32.63
N LYS A 30 18.55 -34.37 -32.42
CA LYS A 30 18.87 -35.75 -32.01
C LYS A 30 17.96 -36.05 -30.82
N THR A 31 17.24 -37.15 -30.86
CA THR A 31 16.35 -37.62 -29.79
C THR A 31 17.17 -37.87 -28.53
N LEU A 32 17.40 -36.82 -27.75
CA LEU A 32 18.03 -36.91 -26.44
C LEU A 32 16.92 -37.10 -25.42
N ASP A 33 17.12 -38.09 -24.54
CA ASP A 33 16.37 -38.37 -23.31
C ASP A 33 15.90 -37.11 -22.61
N SER A 34 14.73 -36.61 -23.00
CA SER A 34 14.17 -35.39 -22.44
C SER A 34 13.43 -35.80 -21.18
N LYS A 35 14.07 -35.56 -20.03
CA LYS A 35 13.45 -35.78 -18.72
C LYS A 35 12.07 -35.10 -18.69
N PRO A 36 11.01 -35.78 -18.21
CA PRO A 36 9.68 -35.18 -18.10
C PRO A 36 9.74 -33.83 -17.38
N GLY A 37 9.16 -32.79 -17.97
CA GLY A 37 9.18 -31.45 -17.38
C GLY A 37 8.65 -30.35 -18.31
N VAL A 38 8.39 -29.19 -17.71
CA VAL A 38 8.06 -27.97 -18.45
C VAL A 38 9.35 -27.24 -18.80
N TYR A 39 9.61 -27.10 -20.10
CA TYR A 39 10.76 -26.35 -20.61
C TYR A 39 10.35 -24.91 -20.87
N THR A 40 11.07 -23.97 -20.27
CA THR A 40 10.86 -22.53 -20.46
C THR A 40 12.19 -21.84 -20.75
N SER A 41 12.17 -20.83 -21.61
CA SER A 41 13.30 -19.92 -21.81
C SER A 41 13.45 -18.90 -20.69
N TYR A 42 12.49 -18.86 -19.76
CA TYR A 42 12.53 -18.00 -18.58
C TYR A 42 13.75 -18.30 -17.71
N LYS A 43 14.50 -17.25 -17.41
CA LYS A 43 15.62 -17.31 -16.46
C LYS A 43 15.11 -16.84 -15.09
N PRO A 44 15.08 -17.71 -14.08
CA PRO A 44 14.67 -17.30 -12.74
C PRO A 44 15.70 -16.34 -12.14
N TYR A 45 15.22 -15.36 -11.38
CA TYR A 45 16.08 -14.46 -10.62
C TYR A 45 16.69 -15.15 -9.40
N LEU A 46 15.89 -15.97 -8.71
CA LEU A 46 16.28 -16.66 -7.50
C LEU A 46 16.51 -18.15 -7.74
N ASN A 47 17.44 -18.71 -6.99
CA ASN A 47 17.71 -20.14 -6.99
C ASN A 47 16.56 -20.90 -6.34
N ARG A 48 16.43 -22.18 -6.69
CA ARG A 48 15.52 -23.08 -6.00
C ARG A 48 15.97 -23.30 -4.57
N ASP A 49 15.00 -23.39 -3.70
CA ASP A 49 15.23 -23.74 -2.31
C ASP A 49 15.16 -25.27 -2.18
N GLU A 50 16.33 -25.89 -2.05
CA GLU A 50 16.44 -27.35 -1.95
C GLU A 50 15.92 -27.89 -0.62
N GLU A 51 15.84 -27.07 0.43
CA GLU A 51 15.39 -27.52 1.75
C GLU A 51 13.88 -27.80 1.74
N ILE A 52 13.09 -26.84 1.26
CA ILE A 52 11.64 -27.02 1.14
C ILE A 52 11.29 -28.14 0.16
N ILE A 53 12.04 -28.27 -0.93
CA ILE A 53 11.83 -29.36 -1.91
C ILE A 53 12.04 -30.73 -1.25
N LYS A 54 13.14 -30.90 -0.51
CA LYS A 54 13.43 -32.15 0.23
C LYS A 54 12.37 -32.41 1.30
N GLN A 55 11.94 -31.39 2.03
CA GLN A 55 10.92 -31.52 3.08
C GLN A 55 9.57 -32.01 2.51
N LEU A 56 9.17 -31.49 1.35
CA LEU A 56 7.95 -31.88 0.66
C LEU A 56 8.06 -33.29 0.07
N GLN A 57 9.18 -33.62 -0.58
CA GLN A 57 9.45 -34.95 -1.11
C GLN A 57 9.42 -36.01 0.00
N LYS A 58 10.06 -35.74 1.14
CA LYS A 58 10.00 -36.61 2.32
C LYS A 58 8.57 -36.79 2.81
N GLY A 59 7.76 -35.73 2.82
CA GLY A 59 6.34 -35.81 3.17
C GLY A 59 5.55 -36.73 2.23
N VAL A 60 5.83 -36.70 0.93
CA VAL A 60 5.19 -37.61 -0.05
C VAL A 60 5.61 -39.05 0.20
N GLN A 61 6.90 -39.31 0.40
CA GLN A 61 7.42 -40.66 0.71
C GLN A 61 6.81 -41.22 1.99
N GLN A 62 6.56 -40.36 2.98
CA GLN A 62 5.94 -40.71 4.26
C GLN A 62 4.40 -40.75 4.22
N LYS A 63 3.78 -40.63 3.04
CA LYS A 63 2.31 -40.56 2.88
C LYS A 63 1.65 -39.50 3.78
N ARG A 64 2.33 -38.36 4.00
CA ARG A 64 1.80 -37.23 4.76
C ARG A 64 0.50 -36.73 4.09
N PRO A 65 -0.57 -36.46 4.87
CA PRO A 65 -1.80 -35.88 4.34
C PRO A 65 -1.57 -34.60 3.54
N SER A 66 -2.39 -34.38 2.53
CA SER A 66 -2.24 -33.26 1.58
C SER A 66 -2.39 -31.89 2.26
N GLU A 67 -3.18 -31.83 3.32
CA GLU A 67 -3.49 -30.66 4.12
C GLU A 67 -2.24 -30.21 4.87
N ALA A 68 -1.51 -31.15 5.48
CA ALA A 68 -0.26 -30.87 6.18
C ALA A 68 0.83 -30.40 5.21
N GLN A 69 0.91 -30.97 4.00
CA GLN A 69 1.81 -30.48 2.95
C GLN A 69 1.45 -29.05 2.51
N SER A 70 0.14 -28.77 2.39
CA SER A 70 -0.36 -27.45 2.02
C SER A 70 -0.04 -26.39 3.09
N VAL A 71 -0.12 -26.73 4.37
CA VAL A 71 0.25 -25.83 5.47
C VAL A 71 1.74 -25.48 5.42
N ILE A 72 2.61 -26.47 5.19
CA ILE A 72 4.06 -26.25 5.04
C ILE A 72 4.34 -25.30 3.88
N LEU A 73 3.71 -25.53 2.72
CA LEU A 73 3.84 -24.66 1.54
C LEU A 73 3.35 -23.23 1.80
N ARG A 74 2.18 -23.07 2.42
CA ARG A 74 1.63 -21.74 2.73
C ARG A 74 2.54 -20.97 3.67
N ARG A 75 3.06 -21.63 4.71
CA ARG A 75 4.01 -21.03 5.65
C ARG A 75 5.28 -20.60 4.94
N TYR A 76 5.86 -21.48 4.13
CA TYR A 76 7.06 -21.18 3.37
C TYR A 76 6.88 -19.94 2.48
N PHE A 77 5.81 -19.89 1.69
CA PHE A 77 5.57 -18.74 0.82
C PHE A 77 5.23 -17.46 1.58
N LEU A 78 4.56 -17.56 2.75
CA LEU A 78 4.32 -16.41 3.62
C LEU A 78 5.63 -15.83 4.13
N GLU A 79 6.52 -16.67 4.69
CA GLU A 79 7.83 -16.25 5.18
C GLU A 79 8.67 -15.64 4.05
N LEU A 80 8.71 -16.30 2.88
CA LEU A 80 9.43 -15.76 1.72
C LEU A 80 8.86 -14.42 1.23
N THR A 81 7.54 -14.27 1.23
CA THR A 81 6.89 -13.00 0.87
C THR A 81 7.23 -11.90 1.87
N GLN A 82 7.24 -12.21 3.16
CA GLN A 82 7.64 -11.26 4.20
C GLN A 82 9.10 -10.83 4.03
N SER A 83 10.03 -11.78 3.85
CA SER A 83 11.44 -11.47 3.60
C SER A 83 11.63 -10.57 2.36
N PHE A 84 10.81 -10.76 1.33
CA PHE A 84 10.79 -9.89 0.14
C PHE A 84 10.14 -8.51 0.40
N ILE A 85 9.09 -8.42 1.20
CA ILE A 85 8.36 -7.16 1.42
C ILE A 85 9.02 -6.26 2.49
N ILE A 86 9.68 -6.82 3.51
CA ILE A 86 10.28 -6.07 4.63
C ILE A 86 11.19 -4.91 4.16
N PRO A 87 12.13 -5.08 3.20
CA PRO A 87 12.98 -3.98 2.75
C PRO A 87 12.17 -2.85 2.07
N LEU A 88 11.13 -3.21 1.31
CA LEU A 88 10.23 -2.24 0.68
C LEU A 88 9.45 -1.45 1.74
N GLU A 89 8.87 -2.13 2.71
CA GLU A 89 8.13 -1.48 3.81
C GLU A 89 9.02 -0.53 4.60
N ARG A 90 10.25 -0.96 4.92
CA ARG A 90 11.23 -0.11 5.61
C ARG A 90 11.56 1.14 4.80
N TYR A 91 11.83 1.00 3.50
CA TYR A 91 12.12 2.17 2.66
C TYR A 91 10.91 3.09 2.52
N VAL A 92 9.71 2.53 2.30
CA VAL A 92 8.47 3.31 2.20
C VAL A 92 8.17 4.04 3.52
N ALA A 93 8.34 3.39 4.66
CA ALA A 93 8.21 4.02 5.98
C ALA A 93 9.21 5.17 6.14
N SER A 94 10.43 5.05 5.60
CA SER A 94 11.40 6.15 5.61
C SER A 94 10.94 7.36 4.80
N LEU A 95 9.99 7.23 3.86
CA LEU A 95 9.45 8.36 3.11
C LEU A 95 8.54 9.27 3.96
N MET A 96 8.12 8.80 5.15
CA MET A 96 7.34 9.60 6.09
C MET A 96 8.14 10.84 6.55
N PRO A 97 7.51 12.02 6.63
CA PRO A 97 8.09 13.17 7.28
C PRO A 97 8.19 12.94 8.80
N LEU A 98 9.13 13.61 9.44
CA LEU A 98 9.28 13.55 10.90
C LEU A 98 8.06 14.18 11.58
N GLN A 99 7.56 13.59 12.66
CA GLN A 99 6.38 14.12 13.37
C GLN A 99 6.57 15.58 13.82
N LYS A 100 7.78 15.96 14.22
CA LYS A 100 8.12 17.34 14.61
C LYS A 100 7.97 18.40 13.51
N SER A 101 7.82 17.99 12.24
CA SER A 101 7.57 18.92 11.13
C SER A 101 6.09 19.17 10.88
N ILE A 102 5.20 18.42 11.54
CA ILE A 102 3.76 18.61 11.49
C ILE A 102 3.43 19.81 12.36
N SER A 103 2.88 20.86 11.74
CA SER A 103 2.45 22.07 12.43
C SER A 103 0.93 22.18 12.34
N PRO A 104 0.24 22.58 13.42
CA PRO A 104 -1.22 22.76 13.41
C PRO A 104 -1.70 23.79 12.39
N TRP A 105 -0.88 24.83 12.19
CA TRP A 105 -1.23 26.03 11.43
C TRP A 105 -0.75 25.99 9.97
N LYS A 106 -0.15 24.88 9.53
CA LYS A 106 0.33 24.68 8.16
C LYS A 106 -0.25 23.39 7.61
N SER A 107 -0.40 23.29 6.29
CA SER A 107 -0.84 22.04 5.66
C SER A 107 0.05 20.85 6.08
N PRO A 108 -0.52 19.64 6.23
CA PRO A 108 0.26 18.44 6.52
C PRO A 108 1.43 18.29 5.55
N PRO A 109 2.64 17.94 6.04
CA PRO A 109 3.78 17.73 5.17
C PRO A 109 3.50 16.61 4.16
N GLN A 110 4.01 16.75 2.94
CA GLN A 110 3.84 15.73 1.91
C GLN A 110 4.80 14.57 2.11
N LEU A 111 4.36 13.36 1.70
CA LEU A 111 5.23 12.20 1.63
C LEU A 111 6.36 12.43 0.65
N ARG A 112 7.57 11.98 1.00
CA ARG A 112 8.69 11.97 0.05
C ARG A 112 8.38 11.02 -1.11
N GLN A 113 8.95 11.34 -2.28
CA GLN A 113 8.79 10.52 -3.46
C GLN A 113 9.56 9.21 -3.31
N PHE A 114 8.99 8.13 -3.82
CA PHE A 114 9.68 6.84 -3.90
C PHE A 114 10.69 6.88 -5.06
N LEU A 115 11.97 6.69 -4.77
CA LEU A 115 13.03 6.68 -5.77
C LEU A 115 13.59 5.25 -5.91
N PRO A 116 13.31 4.54 -7.03
CA PRO A 116 13.77 3.17 -7.21
C PRO A 116 15.28 2.99 -7.02
N GLU A 117 16.09 3.91 -7.52
CA GLU A 117 17.55 3.82 -7.42
C GLU A 117 18.05 3.96 -5.98
N GLU A 118 17.42 4.79 -5.16
CA GLU A 118 17.75 4.88 -3.73
C GLU A 118 17.34 3.61 -3.00
N PHE A 119 16.14 3.10 -3.28
CA PHE A 119 15.69 1.83 -2.74
C PHE A 119 16.68 0.70 -3.06
N MET A 120 17.14 0.57 -4.31
CA MET A 120 18.10 -0.46 -4.69
C MET A 120 19.41 -0.37 -3.90
N LYS A 121 19.92 0.85 -3.63
CA LYS A 121 21.12 1.04 -2.79
C LYS A 121 20.93 0.54 -1.35
N THR A 122 19.71 0.58 -0.82
CA THR A 122 19.44 0.06 0.53
C THR A 122 19.52 -1.47 0.61
N LEU A 123 19.30 -2.17 -0.50
CA LEU A 123 19.25 -3.64 -0.53
C LEU A 123 20.60 -4.29 -0.23
N GLU A 124 21.72 -3.63 -0.53
CA GLU A 124 23.05 -4.16 -0.21
C GLU A 124 23.24 -4.38 1.30
N LYS A 125 22.75 -3.43 2.10
CA LYS A 125 22.87 -3.44 3.56
C LYS A 125 21.68 -4.08 4.26
N THR A 126 20.50 -3.97 3.66
CA THR A 126 19.22 -4.27 4.34
C THR A 126 18.23 -5.10 3.50
N GLY A 127 18.75 -5.87 2.53
CA GLY A 127 17.92 -6.68 1.65
C GLY A 127 17.41 -8.00 2.24
N PRO A 128 16.69 -8.79 1.43
CA PRO A 128 16.09 -10.07 1.85
C PRO A 128 17.09 -11.09 2.36
N GLN A 129 18.37 -10.99 1.98
CA GLN A 129 19.44 -11.87 2.46
C GLN A 129 19.61 -11.89 3.98
N LEU A 130 19.07 -10.90 4.70
CA LEU A 130 19.05 -10.87 6.17
C LEU A 130 17.97 -11.78 6.78
N THR A 131 16.96 -12.15 6.00
CA THR A 131 15.75 -12.87 6.47
C THR A 131 15.42 -14.08 5.61
N SER A 132 16.18 -14.34 4.55
CA SER A 132 16.02 -15.47 3.64
C SER A 132 17.39 -16.03 3.25
N GLY A 133 17.53 -17.35 3.32
CA GLY A 133 18.73 -18.06 2.84
C GLY A 133 18.78 -18.24 1.32
N ILE A 134 17.74 -17.83 0.59
CA ILE A 134 17.66 -18.00 -0.86
C ILE A 134 18.66 -17.06 -1.55
N LYS A 135 19.47 -17.65 -2.44
CA LYS A 135 20.48 -16.95 -3.23
C LYS A 135 19.94 -16.60 -4.61
N GLY A 136 20.50 -15.57 -5.23
CA GLY A 136 20.18 -15.16 -6.60
C GLY A 136 20.18 -13.65 -6.78
N ASP A 137 19.64 -13.20 -7.90
CA ASP A 137 19.53 -11.79 -8.28
C ASP A 137 18.26 -11.16 -7.66
N TRP A 138 18.33 -10.88 -6.36
CA TRP A 138 17.28 -10.15 -5.66
C TRP A 138 17.03 -8.76 -6.26
N ILE A 139 18.08 -8.07 -6.69
CA ILE A 139 17.97 -6.71 -7.25
C ILE A 139 17.18 -6.75 -8.58
N GLY A 140 17.47 -7.72 -9.44
CA GLY A 140 16.71 -7.97 -10.66
C GLY A 140 15.24 -8.30 -10.40
N LEU A 141 14.96 -9.12 -9.37
CA LEU A 141 13.59 -9.43 -8.97
C LEU A 141 12.84 -8.17 -8.52
N TYR A 142 13.44 -7.34 -7.66
CA TYR A 142 12.83 -6.07 -7.27
C TYR A 142 12.61 -5.14 -8.46
N ARG A 143 13.59 -5.01 -9.37
CA ARG A 143 13.44 -4.19 -10.58
C ARG A 143 12.23 -4.63 -11.42
N GLN A 144 11.98 -5.93 -11.51
CA GLN A 144 10.82 -6.45 -12.22
C GLN A 144 9.52 -6.22 -11.42
N PHE A 145 9.56 -6.42 -10.11
CA PHE A 145 8.40 -6.21 -9.24
C PHE A 145 7.93 -4.75 -9.23
N LEU A 146 8.84 -3.77 -9.17
CA LEU A 146 8.51 -2.35 -9.19
C LEU A 146 7.78 -1.91 -10.47
N LYS A 147 7.90 -2.69 -11.55
CA LYS A 147 7.20 -2.45 -12.83
C LYS A 147 5.86 -3.19 -12.93
N SER A 148 5.51 -3.97 -11.92
CA SER A 148 4.33 -4.83 -11.95
C SER A 148 3.09 -4.12 -11.38
N PRO A 149 1.87 -4.52 -11.80
CA PRO A 149 0.62 -4.04 -11.20
C PRO A 149 0.51 -4.35 -9.70
N ASN A 150 1.16 -5.42 -9.24
CA ASN A 150 1.16 -5.80 -7.83
C ASN A 150 1.85 -4.73 -6.97
N PHE A 151 2.98 -4.19 -7.44
CA PHE A 151 3.64 -3.08 -6.76
C PHE A 151 2.78 -1.82 -6.78
N ASP A 152 2.16 -1.49 -7.92
CA ASP A 152 1.28 -0.30 -8.02
C ASP A 152 0.14 -0.34 -7.00
N GLY A 153 -0.59 -1.46 -6.92
CA GLY A 153 -1.68 -1.62 -5.96
C GLY A 153 -1.21 -1.60 -4.50
N TRP A 154 -0.13 -2.32 -4.21
CA TRP A 154 0.48 -2.33 -2.87
C TRP A 154 0.96 -0.92 -2.46
N PHE A 155 1.66 -0.21 -3.34
CA PHE A 155 2.23 1.10 -3.05
C PHE A 155 1.15 2.17 -2.89
N LYS A 156 0.10 2.15 -3.71
CA LYS A 156 -1.08 3.04 -3.54
C LYS A 156 -1.73 2.84 -2.18
N THR A 157 -1.92 1.58 -1.77
CA THR A 157 -2.50 1.25 -0.47
C THR A 157 -1.63 1.79 0.66
N ARG A 158 -0.32 1.51 0.64
CA ARG A 158 0.63 2.03 1.63
C ARG A 158 0.70 3.56 1.66
N ARG A 159 0.67 4.22 0.50
CA ARG A 159 0.61 5.69 0.45
C ARG A 159 -0.67 6.24 1.06
N LYS A 160 -1.82 5.62 0.80
CA LYS A 160 -3.09 6.03 1.40
C LYS A 160 -3.03 5.94 2.93
N GLU A 161 -2.57 4.80 3.46
CA GLU A 161 -2.39 4.59 4.91
C GLU A 161 -1.48 5.66 5.54
N MET A 162 -0.33 5.93 4.92
CA MET A 162 0.61 6.95 5.39
C MET A 162 0.02 8.36 5.34
N THR A 163 -0.68 8.72 4.26
CA THR A 163 -1.37 10.01 4.15
C THR A 163 -2.43 10.15 5.23
N HIS A 164 -3.27 9.12 5.45
CA HIS A 164 -4.27 9.13 6.52
C HIS A 164 -3.61 9.30 7.90
N LYS A 165 -2.45 8.67 8.12
CA LYS A 165 -1.73 8.84 9.38
C LYS A 165 -1.22 10.28 9.57
N LEU A 166 -0.76 10.93 8.51
CA LEU A 166 -0.35 12.34 8.57
C LEU A 166 -1.53 13.27 8.83
N GLU A 167 -2.67 13.03 8.20
CA GLU A 167 -3.89 13.79 8.46
C GLU A 167 -4.37 13.63 9.90
N ALA A 168 -4.34 12.40 10.43
CA ALA A 168 -4.65 12.13 11.83
C ALA A 168 -3.71 12.87 12.79
N LEU A 169 -2.39 12.79 12.57
CA LEU A 169 -1.40 13.49 13.39
C LEU A 169 -1.55 15.01 13.33
N HIS A 170 -1.91 15.57 12.17
CA HIS A 170 -2.19 17.00 12.04
C HIS A 170 -3.46 17.40 12.79
N LEU A 171 -4.51 16.57 12.77
CA LEU A 171 -5.73 16.82 13.53
C LEU A 171 -5.47 16.78 15.03
N GLU A 172 -4.67 15.80 15.49
CA GLU A 172 -4.21 15.73 16.87
C GLU A 172 -3.43 16.98 17.27
N ALA A 173 -2.52 17.47 16.40
CA ALA A 173 -1.76 18.69 16.67
C ALA A 173 -2.66 19.93 16.81
N LEU A 174 -3.68 20.08 15.95
CA LEU A 174 -4.70 21.14 16.07
C LEU A 174 -5.49 21.06 17.38
N CYS A 175 -5.78 19.85 17.84
CA CYS A 175 -6.56 19.62 19.05
C CYS A 175 -5.80 19.99 20.33
N GLU A 176 -4.46 20.00 20.30
CA GLU A 176 -3.63 20.40 21.43
C GLU A 176 -3.33 21.91 21.49
N GLU A 177 -3.70 22.68 20.46
CA GLU A 177 -3.54 24.13 20.46
C GLU A 177 -4.64 24.84 21.26
N ASP A 178 -4.30 25.99 21.86
CA ASP A 178 -5.27 26.88 22.49
C ASP A 178 -5.95 27.76 21.44
N LEU A 179 -7.04 27.23 20.89
CA LEU A 179 -7.81 27.91 19.85
C LEU A 179 -8.52 29.16 20.37
N LEU A 180 -8.87 29.22 21.66
CA LEU A 180 -9.53 30.40 22.25
C LEU A 180 -8.56 31.57 22.40
N LEU A 181 -7.30 31.31 22.77
CA LEU A 181 -6.26 32.33 22.75
C LEU A 181 -5.94 32.77 21.31
N TRP A 182 -6.05 31.85 20.34
CA TRP A 182 -5.82 32.17 18.93
C TRP A 182 -6.87 33.17 18.41
N ILE A 183 -8.16 32.92 18.63
CA ILE A 183 -9.23 33.80 18.11
C ILE A 183 -9.17 35.22 18.67
N GLN A 184 -8.67 35.41 19.90
CA GLN A 184 -8.49 36.75 20.49
C GLN A 184 -7.51 37.64 19.70
N LYS A 185 -6.62 37.02 18.91
CA LYS A 185 -5.59 37.72 18.12
C LYS A 185 -5.96 37.84 16.63
N HIS A 186 -7.11 37.32 16.23
CA HIS A 186 -7.52 37.23 14.83
C HIS A 186 -8.90 37.87 14.64
N THR A 187 -9.21 38.21 13.40
CA THR A 187 -10.49 38.82 13.04
C THR A 187 -11.63 37.81 13.09
N GLU A 188 -12.87 38.30 13.14
CA GLU A 188 -14.08 37.46 13.06
C GLU A 188 -14.10 36.64 11.77
N VAL A 189 -13.68 37.21 10.64
CA VAL A 189 -13.61 36.52 9.35
C VAL A 189 -12.63 35.35 9.40
N GLU A 190 -11.44 35.56 9.97
CA GLU A 190 -10.44 34.48 10.15
C GLU A 190 -10.93 33.41 11.13
N THR A 191 -11.66 33.80 12.16
CA THR A 191 -12.26 32.87 13.13
C THR A 191 -13.36 32.03 12.48
N VAL A 192 -14.23 32.63 11.67
CA VAL A 192 -15.26 31.93 10.88
C VAL A 192 -14.60 30.95 9.91
N ASP A 193 -13.56 31.37 9.18
CA ASP A 193 -12.81 30.50 8.27
C ASP A 193 -12.15 29.32 9.02
N LEU A 194 -11.59 29.56 10.20
CA LEU A 194 -11.06 28.49 11.06
C LEU A 194 -12.15 27.48 11.43
N VAL A 195 -13.32 27.94 11.90
CA VAL A 195 -14.44 27.05 12.25
C VAL A 195 -14.86 26.20 11.05
N LEU A 196 -15.00 26.79 9.87
CA LEU A 196 -15.37 26.07 8.64
C LEU A 196 -14.31 25.03 8.27
N LYS A 197 -13.02 25.37 8.36
CA LYS A 197 -11.91 24.45 8.11
C LYS A 197 -11.89 23.28 9.09
N LEU A 198 -12.13 23.55 10.38
CA LEU A 198 -12.15 22.52 11.42
C LEU A 198 -13.35 21.57 11.24
N LYS A 199 -14.54 22.09 10.96
CA LYS A 199 -15.73 21.28 10.65
C LYS A 199 -15.49 20.39 9.43
N ASN A 200 -14.92 20.94 8.35
CA ASN A 200 -14.60 20.15 7.16
C ASN A 200 -13.56 19.05 7.47
N LYS A 201 -12.51 19.36 8.23
CA LYS A 201 -11.53 18.35 8.68
C LYS A 201 -12.16 17.23 9.50
N LEU A 202 -13.12 17.53 10.38
CA LEU A 202 -13.86 16.51 11.14
C LEU A 202 -14.71 15.62 10.23
N LEU A 203 -15.43 16.22 9.27
CA LEU A 203 -16.20 15.46 8.28
C LEU A 203 -15.32 14.56 7.41
N GLN A 204 -14.17 15.07 6.98
CA GLN A 204 -13.19 14.27 6.24
C GLN A 204 -12.64 13.14 7.10
N ALA A 205 -12.34 13.41 8.38
CA ALA A 205 -11.83 12.40 9.30
C ALA A 205 -12.79 11.22 9.49
N ASP A 206 -14.09 11.51 9.58
CA ASP A 206 -15.16 10.52 9.68
C ASP A 206 -15.32 9.73 8.36
N ARG A 207 -15.42 10.44 7.22
CA ARG A 207 -15.58 9.82 5.89
C ARG A 207 -14.43 8.87 5.52
N GLU A 208 -13.19 9.28 5.79
CA GLU A 208 -12.00 8.48 5.47
C GLU A 208 -11.58 7.52 6.59
N ASN A 209 -12.33 7.47 7.71
CA ASN A 209 -12.03 6.67 8.90
C ASN A 209 -10.56 6.86 9.35
N LEU A 210 -10.16 8.11 9.58
CA LEU A 210 -8.78 8.43 9.93
C LEU A 210 -8.38 7.78 11.27
N PRO A 211 -7.13 7.28 11.40
CA PRO A 211 -6.65 6.61 12.61
C PRO A 211 -6.22 7.62 13.69
N VAL A 212 -7.18 8.41 14.17
CA VAL A 212 -7.04 9.41 15.25
C VAL A 212 -7.19 8.76 16.61
N LYS A 213 -6.70 9.42 17.67
CA LYS A 213 -6.99 9.00 19.06
C LYS A 213 -8.48 9.13 19.36
N PRO A 214 -9.05 8.25 20.22
CA PRO A 214 -10.49 8.18 20.47
C PRO A 214 -11.12 9.50 20.92
N ASP A 215 -10.39 10.30 21.71
CA ASP A 215 -10.93 11.54 22.28
C ASP A 215 -10.68 12.79 21.42
N THR A 216 -9.83 12.70 20.38
CA THR A 216 -9.42 13.87 19.58
C THR A 216 -10.59 14.51 18.85
N VAL A 217 -11.51 13.68 18.32
CA VAL A 217 -12.68 14.17 17.59
C VAL A 217 -13.62 14.92 18.52
N GLU A 218 -13.95 14.33 19.66
CA GLU A 218 -14.86 14.95 20.65
C GLU A 218 -14.27 16.20 21.29
N LYS A 219 -12.97 16.19 21.63
CA LYS A 219 -12.27 17.37 22.13
C LYS A 219 -12.27 18.50 21.11
N LEU A 220 -12.00 18.21 19.83
CA LEU A 220 -12.04 19.23 18.79
C LEU A 220 -13.45 19.75 18.51
N ARG A 221 -14.49 18.90 18.58
CA ARG A 221 -15.90 19.34 18.53
C ARG A 221 -16.19 20.35 19.65
N THR A 222 -15.79 20.02 20.88
CA THR A 222 -15.95 20.90 22.04
C THR A 222 -15.23 22.23 21.84
N HIS A 223 -14.01 22.22 21.28
CA HIS A 223 -13.29 23.45 20.96
C HIS A 223 -14.00 24.30 19.90
N ILE A 224 -14.55 23.67 18.84
CA ILE A 224 -15.31 24.37 17.81
C ILE A 224 -16.54 25.04 18.42
N ASP A 225 -17.28 24.34 19.28
CA ASP A 225 -18.48 24.88 19.92
C ASP A 225 -18.14 26.07 20.83
N ALA A 226 -17.04 25.97 21.58
CA ALA A 226 -16.55 27.07 22.41
C ALA A 226 -16.15 28.31 21.57
N ILE A 227 -15.52 28.12 20.41
CA ILE A 227 -15.19 29.22 19.48
C ILE A 227 -16.46 29.85 18.92
N ILE A 228 -17.44 29.04 18.53
CA ILE A 228 -18.72 29.54 18.01
C ILE A 228 -19.40 30.42 19.07
N LEU A 229 -19.47 29.95 20.33
CA LEU A 229 -20.08 30.73 21.42
C LEU A 229 -19.35 32.06 21.72
N ALA A 230 -18.07 32.18 21.36
CA ALA A 230 -17.30 33.40 21.52
C ALA A 230 -17.52 34.43 20.39
N LEU A 231 -18.14 34.04 19.27
CA LEU A 231 -18.47 34.93 18.15
C LEU A 231 -19.77 35.73 18.41
N PRO A 232 -19.99 36.86 17.73
CA PRO A 232 -21.26 37.57 17.72
C PRO A 232 -22.47 36.72 17.31
N GLU A 233 -23.66 37.00 17.87
CA GLU A 233 -24.88 36.19 17.69
C GLU A 233 -25.30 36.03 16.22
N ASP A 234 -25.09 37.06 15.40
CA ASP A 234 -25.41 37.05 13.96
C ASP A 234 -24.56 36.02 13.20
N LEU A 235 -23.31 35.81 13.60
CA LEU A 235 -22.41 34.80 13.02
C LEU A 235 -22.65 33.40 13.59
N GLN A 236 -23.01 33.29 14.87
CA GLN A 236 -23.33 32.01 15.51
C GLN A 236 -24.45 31.27 14.77
N GLY A 237 -25.55 31.97 14.48
CA GLY A 237 -26.72 31.40 13.82
C GLY A 237 -26.42 30.84 12.43
N ILE A 238 -25.45 31.43 11.71
CA ILE A 238 -25.00 30.95 10.40
C ILE A 238 -24.17 29.67 10.58
N LEU A 239 -23.17 29.69 11.48
CA LEU A 239 -22.23 28.59 11.66
C LEU A 239 -22.87 27.32 12.24
N LEU A 240 -23.91 27.45 13.08
CA LEU A 240 -24.64 26.31 13.64
C LEU A 240 -25.51 25.62 12.58
N LYS A 241 -26.09 26.35 11.63
CA LYS A 241 -26.94 25.81 10.57
C LYS A 241 -26.14 25.02 9.51
N THR A 242 -24.89 25.42 9.25
CA THR A 242 -24.03 24.80 8.23
C THR A 242 -23.49 23.41 8.64
N GLY A 243 -23.85 22.89 9.82
CA GLY A 243 -23.43 21.56 10.30
C GLY A 243 -24.40 20.40 10.04
N MET A 244 -25.59 20.66 9.45
CA MET A 244 -26.65 19.65 9.29
C MET A 244 -26.85 19.12 7.84
N THR A 245 -25.91 19.38 6.94
CA THR A 245 -25.95 18.92 5.53
C THR A 245 -24.67 18.21 5.16
#